data_AF-A0A4R5F0L0-F1
#
_entry.id   AF-A0A4R5F0L0-F1
#
_cell.length_a   1.000
_cell.length_b   1.000
_cell.length_c   1.000
_cell.angle_alpha   90.00
_cell.angle_beta   90.00
_cell.angle_gamma   90.00
#
_symmetry.space_group_name_H-M   'P 1'
#
loop_
_entity.id
_entity.type
_entity.pdbx_description
1 polymer ?
#
loop_
_entity_poly.entity_id
_entity_poly.type
_entity_poly.pdbx_seq_one_letter_code
_entity_poly.pdbx_strand_id
1 'polypeptide(L)'
;MNTSTKGIAFLERHEGVVLKAYRDPVGIWTIGPGLTAASGVITPKSGMTITLDQSRALTATALSRNYEPAVAKAMPGANQHEMDGGVSFHWNTGAITKASWVARWRDKDWPGMRSKIMLWVKGGGRVLPGLTRRRAEECNLIRYGVYEGDPGLNPARGLAKVVLPVQPREIEEIRAAFSKLGYEPGSDTRGVEKSAVIVFQSDHDLTADGIIGKATLSTLQRRIDASAKTVTAAAVTATATGSAAGVQTDVLGDVISSLPAVEWTSTGVGILGALRLAWLAYSYRDAIAAKIQTRMPGLATFLRSF
;
A
#
# COMPACT_ATOMS: atom_id res chain seq x y z
N MET A 1 20.98 22.96 -0.74
CA MET A 1 19.76 22.86 0.10
C MET A 1 19.90 21.62 0.95
N ASN A 2 19.50 21.70 2.21
CA ASN A 2 19.54 20.58 3.13
C ASN A 2 18.11 20.07 3.37
N THR A 3 17.98 18.82 3.78
CA THR A 3 16.68 18.22 4.10
C THR A 3 16.06 18.97 5.27
N SER A 4 14.77 19.32 5.16
CA SER A 4 14.08 20.06 6.22
C SER A 4 13.80 19.17 7.44
N THR A 5 13.50 19.78 8.59
CA THR A 5 13.03 19.04 9.77
C THR A 5 11.79 18.20 9.48
N LYS A 6 10.88 18.71 8.63
CA LYS A 6 9.69 17.97 8.18
C LYS A 6 10.07 16.79 7.27
N GLY A 7 11.08 16.96 6.41
CA GLY A 7 11.63 15.91 5.56
C GLY A 7 12.29 14.78 6.37
N ILE A 8 13.05 15.12 7.40
CA ILE A 8 13.62 14.14 8.34
C ILE A 8 12.50 13.37 9.05
N ALA A 9 11.48 14.06 9.57
CA ALA A 9 10.33 13.42 10.20
C ALA A 9 9.55 12.51 9.22
N PHE A 10 9.43 12.91 7.95
CA PHE A 10 8.82 12.09 6.90
C PHE A 10 9.59 10.78 6.70
N LEU A 11 10.92 10.86 6.60
CA LEU A 11 11.82 9.71 6.46
C LEU A 11 11.74 8.78 7.68
N GLU A 12 11.81 9.34 8.89
CA GLU A 12 11.75 8.60 10.15
C GLU A 12 10.49 7.74 10.29
N ARG A 13 9.34 8.19 9.77
CA ARG A 13 8.09 7.40 9.79
C ARG A 13 8.14 6.16 8.90
N HIS A 14 8.92 6.18 7.82
CA HIS A 14 9.05 5.04 6.91
C HIS A 14 10.10 4.04 7.39
N GLU A 15 11.20 4.53 7.97
CA GLU A 15 12.29 3.66 8.47
C GLU A 15 12.01 3.13 9.88
N GLY A 16 11.20 3.85 10.67
CA GLY A 16 11.13 3.68 12.11
C GLY A 16 12.37 4.29 12.80
N VAL A 17 12.31 4.47 14.12
CA VAL A 17 13.44 5.00 14.90
C VAL A 17 13.67 4.13 16.12
N VAL A 18 14.86 3.54 16.23
CA VAL A 18 15.26 2.72 17.37
C VAL A 18 16.39 3.41 18.13
N LEU A 19 16.08 3.95 19.31
CA LEU A 19 17.01 4.77 20.10
C LEU A 19 18.09 3.97 20.85
N LYS A 20 17.98 2.64 20.87
CA LYS A 20 18.98 1.73 21.43
C LYS A 20 19.60 0.92 20.31
N ALA A 21 20.93 0.82 20.30
CA ALA A 21 21.64 0.04 19.30
C ALA A 21 21.18 -1.43 19.34
N TYR A 22 20.88 -1.97 18.17
CA TYR A 22 20.46 -3.35 17.97
C TYR A 22 21.23 -3.98 16.81
N ARG A 23 21.17 -5.31 16.68
CA ARG A 23 21.66 -6.00 15.49
C ARG A 23 20.49 -6.21 14.52
N ASP A 24 20.67 -5.76 13.29
CA ASP A 24 19.72 -6.03 12.22
C ASP A 24 19.71 -7.54 11.85
N PRO A 25 18.81 -8.00 10.95
CA PRO A 25 18.75 -9.41 10.56
C PRO A 25 20.05 -9.97 9.95
N VAL A 26 20.95 -9.12 9.44
CA VAL A 26 22.25 -9.51 8.88
C VAL A 26 23.40 -9.37 9.89
N GLY A 27 23.10 -8.99 11.13
CA GLY A 27 24.04 -8.95 12.25
C GLY A 27 24.81 -7.63 12.43
N ILE A 28 24.46 -6.58 11.67
CA ILE A 28 25.13 -5.27 11.71
C ILE A 28 24.52 -4.42 12.82
N TRP A 29 25.38 -3.79 13.62
CA TRP A 29 24.96 -2.84 14.64
C TRP A 29 24.34 -1.59 14.01
N THR A 30 23.09 -1.33 14.39
CA THR A 30 22.22 -0.29 13.82
C THR A 30 21.55 0.51 14.95
N ILE A 31 21.35 1.81 14.74
CA ILE A 31 20.66 2.72 15.67
C ILE A 31 19.92 3.83 14.92
N GLY A 32 18.95 4.49 15.56
CA GLY A 32 18.15 5.54 14.93
C GLY A 32 17.29 5.00 13.78
N PRO A 33 17.19 5.71 12.64
CA PRO A 33 16.43 5.27 11.45
C PRO A 33 17.27 4.42 10.49
N GLY A 34 18.09 3.50 11.02
CA GLY A 34 18.94 2.64 10.19
C GLY A 34 20.40 3.10 10.07
N LEU A 35 20.91 3.90 11.00
CA LEU A 35 22.30 4.34 10.99
C LEU A 35 23.23 3.20 11.45
N THR A 36 24.23 2.90 10.62
CA THR A 36 25.28 1.90 10.89
C THR A 36 26.65 2.56 10.83
N ALA A 37 27.73 1.84 11.16
CA ALA A 37 29.10 2.33 10.99
C ALA A 37 29.39 2.83 9.56
N ALA A 38 28.75 2.23 8.55
CA ALA A 38 28.89 2.62 7.15
C ALA A 38 28.30 4.00 6.84
N SER A 39 27.40 4.53 7.69
CA SER A 39 26.90 5.90 7.55
C SER A 39 27.99 6.96 7.77
N GLY A 40 29.10 6.60 8.43
CA GLY A 40 30.21 7.52 8.71
C GLY A 40 29.89 8.61 9.73
N VAL A 41 28.73 8.55 10.39
CA VAL A 41 28.32 9.54 11.42
C VAL A 41 28.29 8.95 12.83
N ILE A 42 28.14 7.62 12.95
CA ILE A 42 28.13 6.90 14.21
C ILE A 42 28.61 5.47 14.00
N THR A 43 29.27 4.89 15.00
CA THR A 43 29.62 3.46 15.05
C THR A 43 28.83 2.81 16.19
N PRO A 44 27.64 2.24 15.91
CA PRO A 44 26.81 1.68 16.97
C PRO A 44 27.45 0.45 17.59
N LYS A 45 27.28 0.29 18.91
CA LYS A 45 27.83 -0.83 19.69
C LYS A 45 26.86 -1.26 20.78
N SER A 46 27.07 -2.45 21.32
CA SER A 46 26.24 -3.00 22.41
C SER A 46 26.07 -2.00 23.57
N GLY A 47 24.84 -1.86 24.05
CA GLY A 47 24.50 -0.97 25.16
C GLY A 47 24.41 0.52 24.81
N MET A 48 24.77 0.93 23.59
CA MET A 48 24.66 2.33 23.16
C MET A 48 23.19 2.76 23.05
N THR A 49 22.88 3.92 23.60
CA THR A 49 21.58 4.59 23.49
C THR A 49 21.78 6.05 23.11
N ILE A 50 20.85 6.60 22.33
CA ILE A 50 20.83 8.01 21.93
C ILE A 50 19.47 8.63 22.21
N THR A 51 19.42 9.94 22.38
CA THR A 51 18.15 10.67 22.43
C THR A 51 17.56 10.82 21.03
N LEU A 52 16.27 11.15 20.94
CA LEU A 52 15.62 11.43 19.66
C LEU A 52 16.30 12.60 18.93
N ASP A 53 16.70 13.66 19.65
CA ASP A 53 17.37 14.81 19.06
C ASP A 53 18.78 14.46 18.55
N GLN A 54 19.51 13.62 19.29
CA GLN A 54 20.79 13.06 18.81
C GLN A 54 20.58 12.21 17.55
N SER A 55 19.54 11.37 17.52
CA SER A 55 19.17 10.58 16.34
C SER A 55 18.90 11.47 15.12
N ARG A 56 18.13 12.55 15.29
CA ARG A 56 17.83 13.53 14.23
C ARG A 56 19.06 14.27 13.74
N ALA A 57 19.93 14.70 14.65
CA ALA A 57 21.18 15.38 14.29
C ALA A 57 22.14 14.47 13.51
N LEU A 58 22.26 13.21 13.93
CA LEU A 58 23.05 12.20 13.21
C LEU A 58 22.45 11.91 11.83
N THR A 59 21.14 11.74 11.74
CA THR A 59 20.43 11.55 10.47
C THR A 59 20.65 12.73 9.54
N ALA A 60 20.47 13.97 10.01
CA ALA A 60 20.72 15.18 9.22
C ALA A 60 22.17 15.21 8.68
N THR A 61 23.14 14.83 9.51
CA THR A 61 24.55 14.74 9.09
C THR A 61 24.75 13.67 8.03
N ALA A 62 24.14 12.50 8.19
CA ALA A 62 24.22 11.40 7.22
C ALA A 62 23.58 11.78 5.87
N LEU A 63 22.41 12.43 5.91
CA LEU A 63 21.74 12.96 4.72
C LEU A 63 22.62 13.94 3.97
N SER A 64 23.17 14.93 4.68
CA SER A 64 24.02 15.97 4.09
C SER A 64 25.27 15.42 3.43
N ARG A 65 25.91 14.41 4.03
CA ARG A 65 27.14 13.81 3.48
C ARG A 65 26.87 12.84 2.34
N ASN A 66 25.88 11.96 2.50
CA ASN A 66 25.80 10.75 1.69
C ASN A 66 24.65 10.76 0.66
N TYR A 67 23.64 11.62 0.82
CA TYR A 67 22.41 11.56 0.00
C TYR A 67 22.08 12.88 -0.70
N GLU A 68 22.10 13.99 0.03
CA GLU A 68 21.74 15.32 -0.48
C GLU A 68 22.54 15.75 -1.72
N PRO A 69 23.87 15.50 -1.83
CA PRO A 69 24.63 15.90 -3.02
C PRO A 69 24.13 15.23 -4.31
N ALA A 70 23.77 13.95 -4.24
CA ALA A 70 23.24 13.22 -5.39
C ALA A 70 21.86 13.72 -5.81
N VAL A 71 20.99 14.03 -4.84
CA VAL A 71 19.65 14.59 -5.11
C VAL A 71 19.75 15.99 -5.67
N ALA A 72 20.57 16.87 -5.08
CA ALA A 72 20.76 18.23 -5.57
C ALA A 72 21.28 18.27 -7.02
N LYS A 73 22.16 17.33 -7.37
CA LYS A 73 22.65 17.17 -8.76
C LYS A 73 21.56 16.64 -9.70
N ALA A 74 20.74 15.70 -9.26
CA ALA A 74 19.69 15.09 -10.09
C ALA A 74 18.48 16.03 -10.29
N MET A 75 18.14 16.81 -9.25
CA MET A 75 16.99 17.69 -9.17
C MET A 75 17.40 19.17 -8.94
N PRO A 76 18.11 19.79 -9.90
CA PRO A 76 18.53 21.18 -9.76
C PRO A 76 17.32 22.12 -9.72
N GLY A 77 17.34 23.09 -8.80
CA GLY A 77 16.24 24.06 -8.64
C GLY A 77 14.98 23.50 -7.97
N ALA A 78 15.07 22.33 -7.34
CA ALA A 78 13.96 21.76 -6.57
C ALA A 78 13.54 22.66 -5.41
N ASN A 79 12.23 22.79 -5.21
CA ASN A 79 11.67 23.36 -4.00
C ASN A 79 11.99 22.48 -2.78
N GLN A 80 11.87 23.03 -1.56
CA GLN A 80 12.23 22.30 -0.35
C GLN A 80 11.51 20.94 -0.20
N HIS A 81 10.22 20.88 -0.53
CA HIS A 81 9.43 19.66 -0.47
C HIS A 81 9.78 18.63 -1.56
N GLU A 82 10.18 19.11 -2.74
CA GLU A 82 10.67 18.26 -3.82
C GLU A 82 12.03 17.65 -3.44
N MET A 83 12.92 18.45 -2.84
CA MET A 83 14.21 17.99 -2.30
C MET A 83 14.00 16.93 -1.21
N ASP A 84 13.13 17.20 -0.23
CA ASP A 84 12.86 16.28 0.87
C ASP A 84 12.30 14.93 0.36
N GLY A 85 11.39 14.96 -0.62
CA GLY A 85 10.87 13.74 -1.24
C GLY A 85 11.91 12.98 -2.07
N GLY A 86 12.75 13.70 -2.82
CA GLY A 86 13.88 13.10 -3.54
C GLY A 86 14.90 12.44 -2.61
N VAL A 87 15.18 13.06 -1.46
CA VAL A 87 16.04 12.48 -0.41
C VAL A 87 15.40 11.24 0.21
N SER A 88 14.12 11.25 0.57
CA SER A 88 13.43 10.05 1.07
C SER A 88 13.49 8.88 0.08
N PHE A 89 13.25 9.17 -1.21
CA PHE A 89 13.37 8.18 -2.26
C PHE A 89 14.79 7.63 -2.36
N HIS A 90 15.80 8.51 -2.33
CA HIS A 90 17.19 8.13 -2.46
C HIS A 90 17.70 7.34 -1.26
N TRP A 91 17.29 7.69 -0.04
CA TRP A 91 17.62 6.97 1.18
C TRP A 91 17.23 5.49 1.08
N ASN A 92 16.03 5.23 0.58
CA ASN A 92 15.50 3.87 0.45
C ASN A 92 16.10 3.07 -0.71
N THR A 93 16.42 3.73 -1.82
CA THR A 93 16.72 3.03 -3.08
C THR A 93 18.16 3.15 -3.53
N GLY A 94 18.89 4.16 -3.06
CA GLY A 94 20.20 4.54 -3.60
C GLY A 94 20.16 4.95 -5.08
N ALA A 95 18.98 5.24 -5.65
CA ALA A 95 18.80 5.24 -7.11
C ALA A 95 18.41 6.58 -7.75
N ILE A 96 18.48 7.71 -7.04
CA ILE A 96 17.95 9.00 -7.55
C ILE A 96 18.54 9.39 -8.91
N THR A 97 19.84 9.14 -9.13
CA THR A 97 20.55 9.51 -10.36
C THR A 97 20.12 8.71 -11.59
N LYS A 98 19.55 7.51 -11.41
CA LYS A 98 19.08 6.63 -12.49
C LYS A 98 17.55 6.55 -12.56
N ALA A 99 16.84 7.25 -11.69
CA ALA A 99 15.40 7.14 -11.59
C ALA A 99 14.73 7.94 -12.72
N SER A 100 14.04 7.24 -13.61
CA SER A 100 13.39 7.83 -14.80
C SER A 100 12.29 8.85 -14.48
N TRP A 101 11.78 8.88 -13.25
CA TRP A 101 10.83 9.89 -12.81
C TRP A 101 11.44 11.29 -12.68
N VAL A 102 12.77 11.40 -12.45
CA VAL A 102 13.45 12.69 -12.29
C VAL A 102 13.39 13.52 -13.58
N ALA A 103 13.48 12.87 -14.74
CA ALA A 103 13.28 13.53 -16.03
C ALA A 103 11.85 14.08 -16.15
N ARG A 104 10.84 13.29 -15.77
CA ARG A 104 9.43 13.71 -15.80
C ARG A 104 9.12 14.86 -14.84
N TRP A 105 9.72 14.82 -13.65
CA TRP A 105 9.67 15.92 -12.69
C TRP A 105 10.25 17.22 -13.28
N ARG A 106 11.39 17.13 -13.98
CA ARG A 106 12.05 18.27 -14.63
C ARG A 106 11.16 18.88 -15.72
N ASP A 107 10.48 18.04 -16.49
CA ASP A 107 9.53 18.43 -17.53
C ASP A 107 8.17 18.90 -16.95
N LYS A 108 8.01 18.87 -15.62
CA LYS A 108 6.74 19.14 -14.91
C LYS A 108 5.59 18.23 -15.37
N ASP A 109 5.91 17.06 -15.92
CA ASP A 109 4.99 15.96 -16.25
C ASP A 109 4.68 15.15 -14.98
N TRP A 110 3.71 15.65 -14.20
CA TRP A 110 3.33 15.05 -12.92
C TRP A 110 2.69 13.65 -13.04
N PRO A 111 1.79 13.39 -14.00
CA PRO A 111 1.29 12.03 -14.23
C PRO A 111 2.42 11.07 -14.62
N GLY A 112 3.33 11.49 -15.52
CA GLY A 112 4.49 10.71 -15.91
C GLY A 112 5.44 10.44 -14.75
N MET A 113 5.72 11.45 -13.92
CA MET A 113 6.53 11.29 -12.69
C MET A 113 5.91 10.24 -11.77
N ARG A 114 4.61 10.33 -11.48
CA ARG A 114 3.92 9.37 -10.61
C ARG A 114 3.99 7.95 -11.16
N SER A 115 3.71 7.77 -12.45
CA SER A 115 3.79 6.45 -13.09
C SER A 115 5.18 5.81 -12.97
N LYS A 116 6.24 6.62 -13.06
CA LYS A 116 7.63 6.15 -12.96
C LYS A 116 8.10 5.92 -11.53
N ILE A 117 7.68 6.75 -10.57
CA ILE A 117 7.92 6.51 -9.13
C ILE A 117 7.31 5.17 -8.70
N MET A 118 6.08 4.88 -9.16
CA MET A 118 5.34 3.67 -8.78
C MET A 118 5.95 2.37 -9.35
N LEU A 119 6.99 2.43 -10.18
CA LEU A 119 7.77 1.25 -10.58
C LEU A 119 8.70 0.76 -9.45
N TRP A 120 9.01 1.62 -8.48
CA TRP A 120 9.94 1.37 -7.37
C TRP A 120 9.23 0.80 -6.12
N VAL A 121 8.30 -0.12 -6.35
CA VAL A 121 7.46 -0.73 -5.31
C VAL A 121 7.78 -2.20 -5.07
N LYS A 122 8.80 -2.73 -5.74
CA LYS A 122 9.15 -4.16 -5.71
C LYS A 122 10.35 -4.42 -4.79
N GLY A 123 10.28 -5.52 -4.03
CA GLY A 123 11.39 -6.10 -3.28
C GLY A 123 11.34 -7.62 -3.38
N GLY A 124 12.48 -8.28 -3.60
CA GLY A 124 12.53 -9.73 -3.85
C GLY A 124 11.70 -10.17 -5.07
N GLY A 125 11.56 -9.32 -6.08
CA GLY A 125 10.78 -9.58 -7.31
C GLY A 125 9.26 -9.38 -7.18
N ARG A 126 8.73 -9.11 -5.98
CA ARG A 126 7.29 -8.94 -5.72
C ARG A 126 6.95 -7.50 -5.36
N VAL A 127 5.73 -7.07 -5.67
CA VAL A 127 5.20 -5.77 -5.21
C VAL A 127 4.97 -5.84 -3.70
N LEU A 128 5.54 -4.88 -2.96
CA LEU A 128 5.42 -4.80 -1.51
C LEU A 128 4.46 -3.67 -1.14
N PRO A 129 3.36 -3.94 -0.39
CA PRO A 129 2.38 -2.92 0.01
C PRO A 129 3.01 -1.72 0.73
N GLY A 130 4.03 -1.95 1.56
CA GLY A 130 4.76 -0.89 2.25
C GLY A 130 5.50 0.06 1.30
N LEU A 131 6.13 -0.48 0.25
CA LEU A 131 6.80 0.34 -0.76
C LEU A 131 5.79 1.08 -1.64
N THR A 132 4.68 0.42 -2.02
CA THR A 132 3.58 1.08 -2.76
C THR A 132 3.08 2.31 -2.01
N ARG A 133 2.84 2.18 -0.71
CA ARG A 133 2.39 3.29 0.16
C ARG A 133 3.44 4.40 0.22
N ARG A 134 4.69 4.06 0.52
CA ARG A 134 5.80 5.03 0.60
C ARG A 134 5.97 5.81 -0.70
N ARG A 135 5.96 5.13 -1.86
CA ARG A 135 6.11 5.77 -3.17
C ARG A 135 4.95 6.72 -3.48
N ALA A 136 3.73 6.37 -3.07
CA ALA A 136 2.57 7.24 -3.20
C ALA A 136 2.69 8.50 -2.31
N GLU A 137 3.13 8.34 -1.06
CA GLU A 137 3.37 9.46 -0.14
C GLU A 137 4.50 10.38 -0.63
N GLU A 138 5.60 9.82 -1.15
CA GLU A 138 6.69 10.60 -1.75
C GLU A 138 6.23 11.37 -2.99
N CYS A 139 5.36 10.78 -3.82
CA CYS A 139 4.73 11.52 -4.93
C CYS A 139 3.94 12.73 -4.42
N ASN A 140 3.17 12.56 -3.34
CA ASN A 140 2.38 13.64 -2.76
C ASN A 140 3.27 14.72 -2.16
N LEU A 141 4.34 14.32 -1.48
CA LEU A 141 5.34 15.24 -0.95
C LEU A 141 5.99 16.06 -2.07
N ILE A 142 6.48 15.39 -3.12
CA ILE A 142 7.16 16.05 -4.24
C ILE A 142 6.22 16.99 -4.99
N ARG A 143 4.98 16.59 -5.25
CA ARG A 143 4.06 17.39 -6.07
C ARG A 143 3.39 18.52 -5.28
N TYR A 144 2.96 18.23 -4.06
CA TYR A 144 2.01 19.04 -3.30
C TYR A 144 2.58 19.53 -1.97
N GLY A 145 3.77 19.10 -1.56
CA GLY A 145 4.35 19.48 -0.27
C GLY A 145 3.64 18.86 0.94
N VAL A 146 3.04 17.67 0.76
CA VAL A 146 2.33 16.96 1.84
C VAL A 146 3.32 16.12 2.64
N TYR A 147 3.57 16.52 3.88
CA TYR A 147 4.56 15.88 4.77
C TYR A 147 3.99 14.91 5.79
N GLU A 148 2.67 14.84 5.96
CA GLU A 148 2.07 14.10 7.08
C GLU A 148 1.56 12.74 6.62
N GLY A 149 2.01 11.69 7.31
CA GLY A 149 1.42 10.35 7.28
C GLY A 149 0.17 10.28 8.16
N ASP A 150 -0.60 11.36 8.18
CA ASP A 150 -1.89 11.44 8.83
C ASP A 150 -2.90 10.74 7.93
N PRO A 151 -3.67 9.73 8.40
CA PRO A 151 -4.84 9.25 7.68
C PRO A 151 -5.77 10.42 7.24
N GLY A 152 -5.65 11.60 7.88
CA GLY A 152 -6.23 12.93 7.61
C GLY A 152 -5.82 13.71 6.36
N LEU A 153 -4.62 13.52 5.78
CA LEU A 153 -4.07 14.46 4.79
C LEU A 153 -3.54 13.79 3.52
N ASN A 154 -4.20 12.71 3.10
CA ASN A 154 -4.19 12.30 1.70
C ASN A 154 -4.67 13.50 0.84
N PRO A 155 -4.12 13.83 -0.35
CA PRO A 155 -4.78 14.74 -1.30
C PRO A 155 -6.13 14.22 -1.80
N ALA A 156 -6.54 13.06 -1.29
CA ALA A 156 -7.86 12.46 -1.33
C ALA A 156 -8.70 12.68 -0.04
N ARG A 157 -8.21 13.39 0.97
CA ARG A 157 -9.04 13.93 2.05
C ARG A 157 -9.34 15.39 1.79
N GLY A 158 -10.60 15.73 1.97
CA GLY A 158 -11.28 16.86 1.36
C GLY A 158 -12.49 16.34 0.59
N LEU A 159 -13.55 17.14 0.53
CA LEU A 159 -14.72 16.79 -0.26
C LEU A 159 -14.32 16.77 -1.73
N ALA A 160 -14.75 15.73 -2.45
CA ALA A 160 -14.61 15.67 -3.89
C ALA A 160 -15.25 16.90 -4.53
N LYS A 161 -14.57 17.50 -5.51
CA LYS A 161 -15.14 18.63 -6.24
C LYS A 161 -16.29 18.12 -7.11
N VAL A 162 -17.51 18.55 -6.81
CA VAL A 162 -18.68 18.26 -7.62
C VAL A 162 -18.80 19.34 -8.69
N VAL A 163 -18.71 18.94 -9.97
CA VAL A 163 -18.68 19.89 -11.11
C VAL A 163 -20.08 20.27 -11.59
N LEU A 164 -21.10 19.53 -11.15
CA LEU A 164 -22.50 19.82 -11.43
C LEU A 164 -23.13 20.58 -10.25
N PRO A 165 -24.09 21.48 -10.48
CA PRO A 165 -24.86 22.07 -9.39
C PRO A 165 -25.75 20.97 -8.80
N VAL A 166 -25.28 20.36 -7.71
CA VAL A 166 -25.95 19.26 -7.02
C VAL A 166 -26.60 19.82 -5.76
N GLN A 167 -27.88 19.52 -5.55
CA GLN A 167 -28.62 19.95 -4.35
C GLN A 167 -28.13 19.18 -3.11
N PRO A 168 -28.22 19.73 -1.88
CA PRO A 168 -27.78 19.03 -0.67
C PRO A 168 -28.38 17.62 -0.50
N ARG A 169 -29.63 17.42 -0.92
CA ARG A 169 -30.32 16.12 -0.92
C ARG A 169 -29.68 15.09 -1.86
N GLU A 170 -29.21 15.53 -3.02
CA GLU A 170 -28.55 14.65 -4.00
C GLU A 170 -27.16 14.21 -3.50
N ILE A 171 -26.50 15.03 -2.68
CA ILE A 171 -25.22 14.65 -2.03
C ILE A 171 -25.44 13.48 -1.07
N GLU A 172 -26.54 13.46 -0.32
CA GLU A 172 -26.89 12.34 0.57
C GLU A 172 -27.13 11.06 -0.23
N GLU A 173 -27.84 11.14 -1.36
CA GLU A 173 -28.09 10.01 -2.25
C GLU A 173 -26.79 9.44 -2.83
N ILE A 174 -25.86 10.32 -3.25
CA ILE A 174 -24.54 9.91 -3.72
C ILE A 174 -23.76 9.24 -2.59
N ARG A 175 -23.76 9.80 -1.37
CA ARG A 175 -23.07 9.19 -0.21
C ARG A 175 -23.63 7.79 0.10
N ALA A 176 -24.95 7.64 0.09
CA ALA A 176 -25.62 6.36 0.31
C ALA A 176 -25.26 5.35 -0.79
N ALA A 177 -25.17 5.79 -2.05
CA ALA A 177 -24.74 4.97 -3.18
C ALA A 177 -23.31 4.46 -3.02
N PHE A 178 -22.35 5.32 -2.66
CA PHE A 178 -20.97 4.92 -2.40
C PHE A 178 -20.88 3.89 -1.26
N SER A 179 -21.59 4.15 -0.15
CA SER A 179 -21.63 3.22 0.99
C SER A 179 -22.23 1.86 0.62
N LYS A 180 -23.32 1.84 -0.18
CA LYS A 180 -23.95 0.61 -0.66
C LYS A 180 -23.03 -0.25 -1.53
N LEU A 181 -22.11 0.38 -2.26
CA LEU A 181 -21.11 -0.29 -3.10
C LEU A 181 -19.82 -0.66 -2.33
N GLY A 182 -19.74 -0.38 -1.03
CA GLY A 182 -18.59 -0.72 -0.18
C GLY A 182 -17.49 0.34 -0.15
N TYR A 183 -17.76 1.55 -0.63
CA TYR A 183 -16.82 2.69 -0.58
C TYR A 183 -17.22 3.63 0.57
N GLU A 184 -16.27 3.98 1.44
CA GLU A 184 -16.55 4.81 2.62
C GLU A 184 -16.59 6.31 2.28
N PRO A 185 -17.76 7.00 2.30
CA PRO A 185 -17.87 8.39 1.86
C PRO A 185 -17.33 9.44 2.87
N GLY A 186 -16.79 9.00 4.00
CA GLY A 186 -16.23 9.86 5.07
C GLY A 186 -17.27 10.46 6.02
N SER A 187 -16.80 11.07 7.11
CA SER A 187 -17.64 11.61 8.20
C SER A 187 -18.27 12.98 7.93
N ASP A 188 -17.76 13.76 6.97
CA ASP A 188 -18.27 15.10 6.63
C ASP A 188 -19.47 14.98 5.68
N THR A 189 -20.68 15.30 6.16
CA THR A 189 -21.94 15.16 5.41
C THR A 189 -22.11 16.14 4.25
N ARG A 190 -21.27 17.18 4.15
CA ARG A 190 -21.39 18.23 3.12
C ARG A 190 -20.93 17.79 1.73
N GLY A 191 -20.36 16.58 1.58
CA GLY A 191 -19.89 16.05 0.31
C GLY A 191 -19.47 14.59 0.43
N VAL A 192 -18.70 14.08 -0.53
CA VAL A 192 -18.10 12.72 -0.47
C VAL A 192 -16.59 12.87 -0.31
N GLU A 193 -15.97 12.02 0.51
CA GLU A 193 -14.51 12.00 0.65
C GLU A 193 -13.84 11.71 -0.70
N LYS A 194 -12.89 12.56 -1.10
CA LYS A 194 -12.20 12.45 -2.38
C LYS A 194 -11.44 11.13 -2.54
N SER A 195 -11.09 10.44 -1.44
CA SER A 195 -10.45 9.13 -1.38
C SER A 195 -11.38 8.05 -1.88
N ALA A 196 -12.62 8.04 -1.40
CA ALA A 196 -13.67 7.15 -1.86
C ALA A 196 -13.89 7.31 -3.37
N VAL A 197 -13.91 8.57 -3.86
CA VAL A 197 -14.09 8.87 -5.28
C VAL A 197 -12.92 8.40 -6.12
N ILE A 198 -11.68 8.63 -5.69
CA ILE A 198 -10.48 8.19 -6.41
C ILE A 198 -10.39 6.66 -6.47
N VAL A 199 -10.72 5.96 -5.37
CA VAL A 199 -10.72 4.50 -5.32
C VAL A 199 -11.81 3.94 -6.26
N PHE A 200 -13.03 4.46 -6.17
CA PHE A 200 -14.13 4.10 -7.06
C PHE A 200 -13.79 4.33 -8.54
N GLN A 201 -13.16 5.48 -8.86
CA GLN A 201 -12.74 5.78 -10.22
C GLN A 201 -11.68 4.79 -10.70
N SER A 202 -10.70 4.45 -9.85
CA SER A 202 -9.66 3.47 -10.17
C SER A 202 -10.22 2.05 -10.38
N ASP A 203 -11.20 1.64 -9.57
CA ASP A 203 -11.81 0.30 -9.65
C ASP A 203 -12.72 0.11 -10.88
N HIS A 204 -13.06 1.21 -11.55
CA HIS A 204 -13.99 1.24 -12.68
C HIS A 204 -13.41 1.88 -13.93
N ASP A 205 -12.07 1.89 -14.05
CA ASP A 205 -11.34 2.38 -15.21
C ASP A 205 -11.68 3.82 -15.62
N LEU A 206 -12.02 4.67 -14.63
CA LEU A 206 -12.24 6.10 -14.80
C LEU A 206 -10.97 6.88 -14.45
N THR A 207 -10.88 8.12 -14.93
CA THR A 207 -9.82 9.04 -14.51
C THR A 207 -9.90 9.28 -13.00
N ALA A 208 -8.89 8.82 -12.26
CA ALA A 208 -8.81 8.90 -10.80
C ALA A 208 -8.40 10.30 -10.29
N ASP A 209 -9.20 11.32 -10.64
CA ASP A 209 -8.97 12.73 -10.33
C ASP A 209 -9.67 13.21 -9.05
N GLY A 210 -10.58 12.41 -8.50
CA GLY A 210 -11.38 12.75 -7.32
C GLY A 210 -12.45 13.80 -7.59
N ILE A 211 -12.89 13.92 -8.85
CA ILE A 211 -13.93 14.83 -9.30
C ILE A 211 -15.21 14.04 -9.56
N ILE A 212 -16.32 14.44 -8.94
CA ILE A 212 -17.63 13.86 -9.23
C ILE A 212 -18.22 14.58 -10.43
N GLY A 213 -18.01 13.98 -11.61
CA GLY A 213 -18.58 14.42 -12.89
C GLY A 213 -19.63 13.45 -13.44
N LYS A 214 -20.12 13.72 -14.66
CA LYS A 214 -21.14 12.90 -15.34
C LYS A 214 -20.74 11.42 -15.48
N ALA A 215 -19.46 11.15 -15.78
CA ALA A 215 -18.95 9.78 -15.95
C ALA A 215 -18.91 8.98 -14.64
N THR A 216 -18.56 9.64 -13.54
CA THR A 216 -18.56 9.02 -12.20
C THR A 216 -19.98 8.70 -11.76
N LEU A 217 -20.92 9.63 -11.94
CA LEU A 217 -22.34 9.42 -11.59
C LEU A 217 -23.02 8.34 -12.44
N SER A 218 -22.79 8.32 -13.75
CA SER A 218 -23.38 7.30 -14.63
C SER A 218 -22.86 5.90 -14.33
N THR A 219 -21.58 5.78 -13.96
CA THR A 219 -20.97 4.53 -13.53
C THR A 219 -21.50 4.09 -12.17
N LEU A 220 -21.67 5.05 -11.24
CA LEU A 220 -22.25 4.80 -9.91
C LEU A 220 -23.68 4.24 -10.04
N GLN A 221 -24.52 4.88 -10.87
CA GLN A 221 -25.88 4.41 -11.13
C GLN A 221 -25.90 3.00 -11.72
N ARG A 222 -25.09 2.74 -12.74
CA ARG A 222 -24.99 1.42 -13.38
C ARG A 222 -24.62 0.32 -12.38
N ARG A 223 -23.72 0.62 -11.44
CA ARG A 223 -23.29 -0.33 -10.40
C ARG A 223 -24.39 -0.59 -9.37
N ILE A 224 -25.16 0.42 -8.99
CA ILE A 224 -26.33 0.24 -8.13
C ILE A 224 -27.36 -0.65 -8.81
N ASP A 225 -27.68 -0.39 -10.07
CA ASP A 225 -28.67 -1.17 -10.82
C ASP A 225 -28.22 -2.63 -10.98
N ALA A 226 -26.93 -2.85 -11.25
CA ALA A 226 -26.34 -4.18 -11.30
C ALA A 226 -26.41 -4.90 -9.93
N SER A 227 -26.10 -4.20 -8.83
CA SER A 227 -26.20 -4.76 -7.48
C SER A 227 -27.64 -5.12 -7.10
N ALA A 228 -28.62 -4.31 -7.50
CA ALA A 228 -30.03 -4.57 -7.26
C ALA A 228 -30.52 -5.79 -8.05
N LYS A 229 -30.09 -5.93 -9.32
CA LYS A 229 -30.43 -7.09 -10.15
C LYS A 229 -29.90 -8.40 -9.57
N THR A 230 -28.69 -8.39 -9.00
CA THR A 230 -28.10 -9.56 -8.32
C THR A 230 -28.85 -9.92 -7.04
N VAL A 231 -29.30 -8.93 -6.26
CA VAL A 231 -30.10 -9.15 -5.04
C VAL A 231 -31.49 -9.69 -5.39
N THR A 232 -32.15 -9.18 -6.44
CA THR A 232 -33.44 -9.72 -6.89
C THR A 232 -33.31 -11.15 -7.41
N ALA A 233 -32.23 -11.48 -8.14
CA ALA A 233 -31.96 -12.86 -8.57
C ALA A 233 -31.73 -13.80 -7.38
N ALA A 234 -31.02 -13.35 -6.34
CA ALA A 234 -30.85 -14.11 -5.10
C ALA A 234 -32.16 -14.25 -4.31
N ALA A 235 -33.00 -13.22 -4.28
CA ALA A 235 -34.31 -13.24 -3.62
C ALA A 235 -35.30 -14.18 -4.31
N VAL A 236 -35.36 -14.19 -5.65
CA VAL A 236 -36.20 -15.13 -6.42
C VAL A 236 -35.78 -16.58 -6.14
N THR A 237 -34.48 -16.83 -6.03
CA THR A 237 -33.94 -18.15 -5.64
C THR A 237 -34.26 -18.52 -4.19
N ALA A 238 -34.37 -17.53 -3.28
CA ALA A 238 -34.72 -17.74 -1.87
C ALA A 238 -36.24 -17.92 -1.64
N THR A 239 -37.11 -17.33 -2.48
CA THR A 239 -38.55 -17.63 -2.47
C THR A 239 -38.87 -19.03 -3.00
N ALA A 240 -38.02 -19.60 -3.86
CA ALA A 240 -38.18 -20.98 -4.34
C ALA A 240 -37.91 -22.03 -3.23
N THR A 241 -37.23 -21.66 -2.15
CA THR A 241 -36.94 -22.53 -1.00
C THR A 241 -37.85 -22.26 0.21
N GLY A 242 -38.77 -21.29 0.12
CA GLY A 242 -39.58 -20.80 1.24
C GLY A 242 -41.07 -21.15 1.22
N SER A 243 -41.53 -22.12 0.43
CA SER A 243 -42.94 -22.56 0.45
C SER A 243 -43.06 -24.07 0.26
N ALA A 244 -42.97 -24.79 1.37
CA ALA A 244 -43.49 -26.14 1.47
C ALA A 244 -45.03 -26.07 1.53
N ALA A 245 -45.68 -26.21 0.37
CA ALA A 245 -47.05 -26.69 0.29
C ALA A 245 -47.27 -27.34 -1.08
N GLY A 246 -46.94 -28.64 -1.14
CA GLY A 246 -47.44 -29.62 -2.11
C GLY A 246 -47.16 -29.35 -3.59
N VAL A 247 -46.30 -30.16 -4.20
CA VAL A 247 -46.63 -31.06 -5.32
C VAL A 247 -45.35 -31.70 -5.86
N GLN A 248 -45.37 -33.03 -5.83
CA GLN A 248 -44.61 -34.04 -6.59
C GLN A 248 -43.11 -33.81 -6.88
N THR A 249 -42.33 -34.51 -6.06
CA THR A 249 -40.98 -35.01 -6.32
C THR A 249 -40.96 -35.93 -7.53
N ASP A 250 -40.26 -35.57 -8.61
CA ASP A 250 -39.56 -36.58 -9.45
C ASP A 250 -38.55 -36.04 -10.49
N VAL A 251 -38.25 -34.73 -10.55
CA VAL A 251 -37.39 -34.20 -11.63
C VAL A 251 -35.95 -33.85 -11.18
N LEU A 252 -35.62 -33.94 -9.88
CA LEU A 252 -34.29 -33.57 -9.35
C LEU A 252 -33.40 -34.77 -8.96
N GLY A 253 -33.97 -35.97 -8.82
CA GLY A 253 -33.20 -37.17 -8.45
C GLY A 253 -32.22 -37.62 -9.53
N ASP A 254 -32.61 -37.48 -10.81
CA ASP A 254 -31.82 -37.97 -11.95
C ASP A 254 -30.64 -37.07 -12.34
N VAL A 255 -30.64 -35.81 -11.93
CA VAL A 255 -29.52 -34.89 -12.22
C VAL A 255 -28.40 -35.04 -11.18
N ILE A 256 -28.74 -35.44 -9.95
CA ILE A 256 -27.75 -35.57 -8.86
C ILE A 256 -27.04 -36.94 -8.90
N SER A 257 -27.70 -37.99 -9.39
CA SER A 257 -27.09 -39.32 -9.56
C SER A 257 -26.06 -39.41 -10.71
N SER A 258 -25.99 -38.41 -11.59
CA SER A 258 -25.05 -38.36 -12.72
C SER A 258 -23.78 -37.55 -12.47
N LEU A 259 -23.60 -37.00 -11.27
CA LEU A 259 -22.35 -36.34 -10.87
C LEU A 259 -21.51 -37.29 -9.99
N PRO A 260 -20.25 -37.56 -10.35
CA PRO A 260 -19.41 -38.47 -9.56
C PRO A 260 -19.21 -37.90 -8.16
N ALA A 261 -19.56 -38.70 -7.15
CA ALA A 261 -19.39 -38.38 -5.75
C ALA A 261 -17.89 -38.16 -5.45
N VAL A 262 -17.47 -36.90 -5.33
CA VAL A 262 -16.18 -36.56 -4.74
C VAL A 262 -16.38 -36.59 -3.24
N GLU A 263 -16.06 -37.74 -2.64
CA GLU A 263 -15.98 -37.92 -1.20
C GLU A 263 -14.94 -36.95 -0.63
N TRP A 264 -15.40 -35.90 0.06
CA TRP A 264 -14.53 -35.08 0.89
C TRP A 264 -14.20 -35.86 2.18
N THR A 265 -13.39 -36.91 2.04
CA THR A 265 -12.80 -37.59 3.19
C THR A 265 -11.98 -36.57 4.00
N SER A 266 -11.97 -36.70 5.33
CA SER A 266 -11.23 -35.85 6.28
C SER A 266 -9.75 -35.64 5.94
N THR A 267 -9.21 -36.44 5.03
CA THR A 267 -7.93 -36.30 4.34
C THR A 267 -7.79 -34.98 3.56
N GLY A 268 -8.85 -34.47 2.92
CA GLY A 268 -8.80 -33.27 2.06
C GLY A 268 -8.56 -31.97 2.83
N VAL A 269 -9.13 -31.84 4.03
CA VAL A 269 -8.86 -30.71 4.95
C VAL A 269 -7.44 -30.83 5.53
N GLY A 270 -6.98 -32.05 5.78
CA GLY A 270 -5.60 -32.33 6.20
C GLY A 270 -4.58 -31.93 5.13
N ILE A 271 -4.85 -32.20 3.86
CA ILE A 271 -3.99 -31.82 2.73
C ILE A 271 -3.93 -30.30 2.56
N LEU A 272 -5.06 -29.59 2.66
CA LEU A 272 -5.08 -28.12 2.59
C LEU A 272 -4.33 -27.48 3.78
N GLY A 273 -4.46 -28.06 4.97
CA GLY A 273 -3.68 -27.66 6.15
C GLY A 273 -2.17 -27.90 5.98
N ALA A 274 -1.79 -29.07 5.47
CA ALA A 274 -0.40 -29.43 5.18
C ALA A 274 0.20 -28.55 4.08
N LEU A 275 -0.58 -28.22 3.03
CA LEU A 275 -0.17 -27.29 1.97
C LEU A 275 0.00 -25.87 2.51
N ARG A 276 -0.84 -25.42 3.44
CA ARG A 276 -0.70 -24.11 4.09
C ARG A 276 0.52 -24.06 5.01
N LEU A 277 0.82 -25.13 5.74
CA LEU A 277 2.02 -25.24 6.57
C LEU A 277 3.30 -25.37 5.73
N ALA A 278 3.26 -26.09 4.62
CA ALA A 278 4.35 -26.16 3.65
C ALA A 278 4.58 -24.80 2.98
N TRP A 279 3.52 -24.08 2.62
CA TRP A 279 3.59 -22.71 2.12
C TRP A 279 4.16 -21.74 3.15
N LEU A 280 3.76 -21.87 4.42
CA LEU A 280 4.32 -21.08 5.50
C LEU A 280 5.82 -21.38 5.69
N ALA A 281 6.19 -22.66 5.77
CA ALA A 281 7.58 -23.10 5.87
C ALA A 281 8.43 -22.62 4.68
N TYR A 282 7.87 -22.61 3.47
CA TYR A 282 8.51 -22.05 2.28
C TYR A 282 8.65 -20.52 2.36
N SER A 283 7.60 -19.81 2.80
CA SER A 283 7.63 -18.34 2.91
C SER A 283 8.59 -17.82 3.99
N TYR A 284 8.85 -18.63 5.03
CA TYR A 284 9.79 -18.32 6.11
C TYR A 284 11.09 -19.14 6.02
N ARG A 285 11.37 -19.77 4.87
CA ARG A 285 12.51 -20.70 4.68
C ARG A 285 13.86 -20.07 5.03
N ASP A 286 14.06 -18.81 4.63
CA ASP A 286 15.34 -18.13 4.83
C ASP A 286 15.54 -17.74 6.30
N ALA A 287 14.45 -17.40 7.00
CA ALA A 287 14.47 -17.12 8.44
C ALA A 287 14.69 -18.39 9.28
N ILE A 288 14.12 -19.52 8.84
CA ILE A 288 14.32 -20.83 9.48
C ILE A 288 15.73 -21.35 9.23
N ALA A 289 16.23 -21.28 7.98
CA ALA A 289 17.58 -21.66 7.62
C ALA A 289 18.63 -20.82 8.37
N ALA A 290 18.40 -19.52 8.56
CA ALA A 290 19.28 -18.66 9.34
C ALA A 290 19.33 -19.04 10.84
N LYS A 291 18.21 -19.44 11.43
CA LYS A 291 18.15 -19.88 12.85
C LYS A 291 18.77 -21.26 13.09
N ILE A 292 18.70 -22.15 12.12
CA ILE A 292 19.17 -23.55 12.25
C ILE A 292 20.60 -23.70 11.71
N GLN A 293 21.15 -22.71 11.01
CA GLN A 293 22.51 -22.71 10.44
C GLN A 293 23.60 -23.17 11.42
N THR A 294 23.50 -22.74 12.69
CA THR A 294 24.47 -23.07 13.74
C THR A 294 24.24 -24.45 14.38
N ARG A 295 23.07 -25.06 14.20
CA ARG A 295 22.71 -26.37 14.78
C ARG A 295 22.66 -27.52 13.77
N MET A 296 22.22 -27.29 12.53
CA MET A 296 22.14 -28.29 11.46
C MET A 296 22.46 -27.66 10.09
N PRO A 297 23.75 -27.54 9.73
CA PRO A 297 24.18 -26.80 8.54
C PRO A 297 23.76 -27.47 7.22
N GLY A 298 23.66 -28.81 7.17
CA GLY A 298 23.21 -29.53 5.97
C GLY A 298 21.75 -29.24 5.61
N LEU A 299 20.86 -29.20 6.60
CA LEU A 299 19.43 -28.95 6.40
C LEU A 299 19.16 -27.47 6.05
N ALA A 300 19.94 -26.54 6.62
CA ALA A 300 19.90 -25.13 6.24
C ALA A 300 20.37 -24.87 4.78
N THR A 301 21.30 -25.69 4.28
CA THR A 301 21.80 -25.60 2.90
C THR A 301 20.78 -26.16 1.90
N PHE A 302 20.16 -27.29 2.24
CA PHE A 302 19.06 -27.89 1.47
C PHE A 302 17.80 -27.00 1.40
N LEU A 303 17.45 -26.31 2.49
CA LEU A 303 16.31 -25.37 2.50
C LEU A 303 16.56 -24.12 1.64
N ARG A 304 17.83 -23.78 1.33
CA ARG A 304 18.20 -22.67 0.45
C ARG A 304 18.35 -23.06 -1.02
N SER A 305 18.41 -24.37 -1.33
CA SER A 305 18.57 -24.85 -2.70
C SER A 305 17.25 -25.01 -3.48
N PHE A 306 16.10 -24.73 -2.86
CA PHE A 306 14.77 -24.66 -3.49
C PHE A 306 14.26 -23.22 -3.57
#